data_AF-A0A7K1B591-F1
#
_entry.id   AF-A0A7K1B591-F1
#
_cell.length_a   1.000
_cell.length_b   1.000
_cell.length_c   1.000
_cell.angle_alpha   90.00
_cell.angle_beta   90.00
_cell.angle_gamma   90.00
#
_symmetry.space_group_name_H-M   'P 1'
#
loop_
_entity.id
_entity.type
_entity.pdbx_description
1 polymer ?
#
loop_
_entity_poly.entity_id
_entity_poly.type
_entity_poly.pdbx_seq_one_letter_code
_entity_poly.pdbx_strand_id
1 'polypeptide(L)'
;MTRDILDEFEQQRTRPRYPEVAVRTGLVVEDRATGFCGDVVKITVEAVTLRDRRGNHRHFRYKPGGFLVDGRPVTLVRPATNAAAQAATTRVTASGSIASAAPVRAQVARASRIWVEGRHDAELVEHVWGDDLRELGIVVEPMHGIDHLVDAVAEFGPSPERRLGVLVDHLVEGSKEHRLATTVMRSSSHVLVTGHPFVDVWQGVRPRAVGIDAWPQVPRGQPWKDGVCAALGADPARFWPQLRNRVRTYADLEPQLVGAVERLIDFLT
;
A
#
# COMPACT_ATOMS: atom_id res chain seq x y z
N MET A 1 35.64 13.87 67.33
CA MET A 1 34.91 13.86 66.05
C MET A 1 34.79 12.42 65.61
N THR A 2 33.68 11.81 65.99
CA THR A 2 33.38 10.40 65.72
C THR A 2 33.02 10.28 64.25
N ARG A 3 33.85 9.58 63.46
CA ARG A 3 33.47 9.16 62.10
C ARG A 3 32.29 8.22 62.25
N ASP A 4 31.14 8.63 61.73
CA ASP A 4 29.92 7.86 61.73
C ASP A 4 30.10 6.65 60.81
N ILE A 5 29.99 5.45 61.39
CA ILE A 5 30.10 4.16 60.68
C ILE A 5 28.96 4.02 59.66
N LEU A 6 27.87 4.79 59.78
CA LEU A 6 26.73 4.75 58.87
C LEU A 6 27.00 5.44 57.53
N ASP A 7 27.85 6.47 57.48
CA ASP A 7 28.22 7.16 56.22
C ASP A 7 29.07 6.26 55.30
N GLU A 8 29.84 5.34 55.89
CA GLU A 8 30.69 4.39 55.16
C GLU A 8 29.87 3.26 54.51
N PHE A 9 28.68 2.95 55.05
CA PHE A 9 27.74 1.97 54.48
C PHE A 9 26.86 2.54 53.35
N GLU A 10 26.55 3.84 53.36
CA GLU A 10 25.76 4.47 52.29
C GLU A 10 26.55 4.65 50.98
N GLN A 11 27.85 4.93 51.07
CA GLN A 11 28.72 5.05 49.88
C GLN A 11 28.94 3.72 49.15
N GLN A 12 28.64 2.58 49.78
CA GLN A 12 28.77 1.25 49.19
C GLN A 12 27.53 0.77 48.41
N ARG A 13 26.45 1.58 48.34
CA ARG A 13 25.16 1.20 47.69
C ARG A 13 24.80 2.02 46.46
N THR A 14 25.64 2.94 46.01
CA THR A 14 25.37 3.66 44.75
C THR A 14 25.68 2.75 43.56
N ARG A 15 24.65 2.24 42.88
CA ARG A 15 24.84 1.46 41.65
C ARG A 15 25.66 2.29 40.65
N PRO A 16 26.70 1.72 40.02
CA PRO A 16 27.50 2.44 39.04
C PRO A 16 26.60 2.92 37.91
N ARG A 17 26.65 4.23 37.62
CA ARG A 17 25.91 4.84 36.52
C ARG A 17 26.75 4.75 35.25
N TYR A 18 26.25 3.98 34.29
CA TYR A 18 26.92 3.81 33.00
C TYR A 18 26.38 4.83 31.98
N PRO A 19 27.22 5.41 31.11
CA PRO A 19 26.76 6.24 30.00
C PRO A 19 25.77 5.46 29.12
N GLU A 20 24.71 6.14 28.71
CA GLU A 20 23.74 5.60 27.76
C GLU A 20 24.20 5.86 26.33
N VAL A 21 24.17 4.82 25.50
CA VAL A 21 24.50 4.92 24.07
C VAL A 21 23.32 4.41 23.26
N ALA A 22 22.81 5.27 22.38
CA ALA A 22 21.73 4.91 21.45
C ALA A 22 22.23 3.86 20.45
N VAL A 23 21.60 2.69 20.43
CA VAL A 23 21.95 1.61 19.50
C VAL A 23 21.57 1.97 18.06
N ARG A 24 22.43 1.64 17.09
CA ARG A 24 22.16 1.75 15.65
C ARG A 24 22.77 0.56 14.91
N THR A 25 22.21 0.19 13.77
CA THR A 25 22.77 -0.86 12.91
C THR A 25 24.20 -0.49 12.49
N GLY A 26 25.11 -1.47 12.50
CA GLY A 26 26.53 -1.29 12.23
C GLY A 26 27.35 -0.76 13.41
N LEU A 27 26.74 -0.41 14.55
CA LEU A 27 27.48 -0.08 15.76
C LEU A 27 28.24 -1.32 16.24
N VAL A 28 29.55 -1.21 16.42
CA VAL A 28 30.37 -2.29 16.96
C VAL A 28 30.37 -2.19 18.48
N VAL A 29 29.97 -3.27 19.14
CA VAL A 29 29.90 -3.35 20.60
C VAL A 29 30.40 -4.72 21.07
N GLU A 30 30.79 -4.80 22.32
CA GLU A 30 31.15 -6.05 22.98
C GLU A 30 30.23 -6.32 24.17
N ASP A 31 29.68 -7.53 24.29
CA ASP A 31 28.96 -7.95 25.49
C ASP A 31 29.96 -8.24 26.63
N ARG A 32 29.86 -7.52 27.76
CA ARG A 32 30.82 -7.63 28.87
C ARG A 32 30.82 -8.98 29.55
N ALA A 33 29.70 -9.69 29.54
CA ALA A 33 29.58 -10.97 30.23
C ALA A 33 30.26 -12.09 29.46
N THR A 34 30.22 -12.04 28.13
CA THR A 34 30.69 -13.14 27.26
C THR A 34 31.91 -12.77 26.42
N GLY A 35 32.30 -11.49 26.38
CA GLY A 35 33.38 -10.98 25.51
C GLY A 35 33.04 -11.04 24.02
N PHE A 36 31.77 -11.21 23.67
CA PHE A 36 31.37 -11.32 22.26
C PHE A 36 31.31 -9.95 21.60
N CYS A 37 32.25 -9.70 20.70
CA CYS A 37 32.38 -8.44 19.96
C CYS A 37 31.86 -8.59 18.52
N GLY A 38 31.00 -7.65 18.10
CA GLY A 38 30.40 -7.68 16.77
C GLY A 38 29.61 -6.42 16.42
N ASP A 39 29.24 -6.30 15.15
CA ASP A 39 28.38 -5.21 14.67
C ASP A 39 26.90 -5.53 14.91
N VAL A 40 26.12 -4.51 15.30
CA VAL A 40 24.67 -4.64 15.47
C VAL A 40 24.02 -4.82 14.11
N VAL A 41 23.42 -5.97 13.87
CA VAL A 41 22.72 -6.27 12.61
C VAL A 41 21.19 -6.26 12.76
N LYS A 42 20.68 -6.37 13.99
CA LYS A 42 19.24 -6.31 14.29
C LYS A 42 19.00 -5.70 15.66
N ILE A 43 17.99 -4.84 15.75
CA ILE A 43 17.57 -4.15 16.97
C ILE A 43 16.12 -4.52 17.23
N THR A 44 15.82 -5.12 18.38
CA THR A 44 14.44 -5.41 18.82
C THR A 44 14.10 -4.59 20.06
N VAL A 45 12.87 -4.76 20.56
CA VAL A 45 12.43 -4.12 21.81
C VAL A 45 13.23 -4.65 23.01
N GLU A 46 13.58 -5.93 23.00
CA GLU A 46 14.18 -6.63 24.14
C GLU A 46 15.71 -6.81 24.05
N ALA A 47 16.28 -6.75 22.84
CA ALA A 47 17.65 -7.14 22.60
C ALA A 47 18.28 -6.52 21.33
N VAL A 48 19.58 -6.71 21.21
CA VAL A 48 20.36 -6.50 19.98
C VAL A 48 20.91 -7.84 19.49
N THR A 49 21.00 -8.00 18.16
CA THR A 49 21.74 -9.10 17.53
C THR A 49 23.08 -8.57 17.05
N LEU A 50 24.15 -9.20 17.51
CA LEU A 50 25.51 -8.90 17.10
C LEU A 50 26.00 -9.96 16.12
N ARG A 51 26.73 -9.51 15.11
CA ARG A 51 27.44 -10.37 14.16
C ARG A 51 28.95 -10.23 14.37
N ASP A 52 29.64 -11.33 14.62
CA ASP A 52 31.10 -11.31 14.73
C ASP A 52 31.79 -11.29 13.36
N ARG A 53 33.12 -11.13 13.36
CA ARG A 53 33.95 -11.14 12.13
C ARG A 53 33.90 -12.44 11.33
N ARG A 54 33.43 -13.54 11.93
CA ARG A 54 33.28 -14.86 11.29
C ARG A 54 31.84 -15.09 10.80
N GLY A 55 30.96 -14.11 10.96
CA GLY A 55 29.55 -14.18 10.56
C GLY A 55 28.64 -14.88 11.56
N ASN A 56 29.10 -15.19 12.78
CA ASN A 56 28.23 -15.78 13.81
C ASN A 56 27.31 -14.72 14.39
N HIS A 57 26.06 -15.10 14.63
CA HIS A 57 25.02 -14.20 15.16
C HIS A 57 24.65 -14.60 16.58
N ARG A 58 24.63 -13.63 17.50
CA ARG A 58 24.19 -13.85 18.90
C ARG A 58 23.30 -12.73 19.39
N HIS A 59 22.33 -13.07 20.24
CA HIS A 59 21.32 -12.13 20.75
C HIS A 59 21.62 -11.75 22.20
N PHE A 60 21.60 -10.45 22.50
CA PHE A 60 21.94 -9.91 23.81
C PHE A 60 20.87 -8.92 24.28
N ARG A 61 20.27 -9.20 25.43
CA ARG A 61 19.28 -8.30 26.05
C ARG A 61 19.95 -7.01 26.53
N TYR A 62 19.20 -5.92 26.50
CA TYR A 62 19.64 -4.66 27.11
C TYR A 62 19.85 -4.85 28.62
N LYS A 63 21.01 -4.42 29.13
CA LYS A 63 21.37 -4.48 30.55
C LYS A 63 22.13 -3.21 30.92
N PRO A 64 21.86 -2.59 32.09
CA PRO A 64 22.64 -1.46 32.57
C PRO A 64 24.14 -1.79 32.61
N GLY A 65 24.93 -1.02 31.85
CA GLY A 65 26.36 -1.26 31.70
C GLY A 65 26.72 -2.60 31.08
N GLY A 66 25.83 -3.28 30.34
CA GLY A 66 26.07 -4.64 29.85
C GLY A 66 27.05 -4.74 28.69
N PHE A 67 27.38 -3.62 28.05
CA PHE A 67 28.15 -3.59 26.80
C PHE A 67 29.40 -2.72 26.93
N LEU A 68 30.38 -2.93 26.05
CA LEU A 68 31.50 -2.03 25.83
C LEU A 68 31.39 -1.37 24.46
N VAL A 69 31.64 -0.06 24.41
CA VAL A 69 31.94 0.69 23.19
C VAL A 69 33.33 1.28 23.39
N ASP A 70 34.26 0.99 22.47
CA ASP A 70 35.66 1.40 22.58
C ASP A 70 36.29 1.04 23.94
N GLY A 71 35.97 -0.16 24.44
CA GLY A 71 36.45 -0.67 25.73
C GLY A 71 35.79 -0.05 26.97
N ARG A 72 34.84 0.88 26.82
CA ARG A 72 34.18 1.57 27.93
C ARG A 72 32.79 0.99 28.21
N PRO A 73 32.46 0.65 29.48
CA PRO A 73 31.13 0.17 29.84
C PRO A 73 30.02 1.17 29.56
N VAL A 74 29.01 0.74 28.82
CA VAL A 74 27.83 1.53 28.46
C VAL A 74 26.55 0.74 28.64
N THR A 75 25.45 1.45 28.86
CA THR A 75 24.10 0.93 28.71
C THR A 75 23.65 1.22 27.29
N LEU A 76 23.43 0.17 26.48
CA LEU A 76 22.76 0.38 25.21
C LEU A 76 21.30 0.72 25.48
N VAL A 77 20.88 1.87 24.98
CA VAL A 77 19.48 2.29 24.99
C VAL A 77 18.95 2.27 23.57
N ARG A 78 17.67 1.96 23.43
CA ARG A 78 17.01 2.14 22.15
C ARG A 78 17.09 3.64 21.79
N PRO A 79 17.46 4.00 20.55
CA PRO A 79 17.34 5.39 20.12
C PRO A 79 15.90 5.83 20.40
N ALA A 80 15.73 7.01 20.98
CA ALA A 80 14.43 7.64 21.05
C ALA A 80 13.93 7.72 19.61
N THR A 81 12.99 6.84 19.26
CA THR A 81 12.39 6.86 17.96
C THR A 81 11.61 8.16 17.89
N ASN A 82 12.18 9.18 17.25
CA ASN A 82 11.38 10.13 16.51
C ASN A 82 10.71 9.32 15.39
N ALA A 83 9.65 8.59 15.77
CA ALA A 83 8.74 7.92 14.86
C ALA A 83 8.17 8.93 13.84
N ALA A 84 8.17 10.22 14.20
CA ALA A 84 7.83 11.34 13.32
C ALA A 84 8.83 11.57 12.15
N ALA A 85 10.11 11.19 12.27
CA ALA A 85 11.11 11.49 11.24
C ALA A 85 11.27 10.37 10.17
N GLN A 86 10.94 9.12 10.50
CA GLN A 86 10.84 8.03 9.51
C GLN A 86 9.43 7.93 8.90
N ALA A 87 8.39 8.36 9.62
CA ALA A 87 7.05 8.53 9.03
C ALA A 87 6.99 9.70 8.03
N ALA A 88 7.98 10.61 8.03
CA ALA A 88 7.99 11.77 7.14
C ALA A 88 8.48 11.48 5.70
N THR A 89 8.92 10.25 5.38
CA THR A 89 9.46 9.95 4.04
C THR A 89 8.80 8.79 3.30
N THR A 90 7.92 8.02 3.95
CA THR A 90 7.11 7.00 3.26
C THR A 90 5.72 7.57 3.02
N ARG A 91 5.59 8.37 1.96
CA ARG A 91 4.27 8.75 1.46
C ARG A 91 3.61 7.48 0.92
N VAL A 92 2.39 7.20 1.35
CA VAL A 92 1.59 6.06 0.84
C VAL A 92 0.61 6.62 -0.20
N THR A 93 0.47 5.94 -1.34
CA THR A 93 -0.50 6.31 -2.40
C THR A 93 -1.93 5.97 -1.96
N ALA A 94 -2.93 6.44 -2.71
CA ALA A 94 -4.32 6.10 -2.40
C ALA A 94 -4.64 4.60 -2.57
N SER A 95 -3.86 3.87 -3.38
CA SER A 95 -3.93 2.41 -3.52
C SER A 95 -3.25 1.65 -2.37
N GLY A 96 -2.49 2.33 -1.52
CA GLY A 96 -1.79 1.72 -0.38
C GLY A 96 -0.32 1.37 -0.66
N SER A 97 0.19 1.63 -1.87
CA SER A 97 1.61 1.44 -2.20
C SER A 97 2.50 2.48 -1.52
N ILE A 98 3.77 2.14 -1.33
CA ILE A 98 4.79 3.09 -0.90
C ILE A 98 5.18 3.93 -2.10
N ALA A 99 4.84 5.22 -2.08
CA ALA A 99 5.22 6.15 -3.14
C ALA A 99 6.75 6.27 -3.21
N SER A 100 7.26 6.39 -4.43
CA SER A 100 8.68 6.56 -4.67
C SER A 100 9.25 7.79 -3.93
N ALA A 101 10.41 7.62 -3.28
CA ALA A 101 11.07 8.68 -2.52
C ALA A 101 11.65 9.81 -3.40
N ALA A 102 11.75 9.58 -4.71
CA ALA A 102 12.20 10.57 -5.69
C ALA A 102 11.03 10.94 -6.63
N PRO A 103 10.94 12.20 -7.09
CA PRO A 103 9.93 12.59 -8.07
C PRO A 103 10.05 11.72 -9.33
N VAL A 104 8.95 11.06 -9.70
CA VAL A 104 8.85 10.23 -10.90
C VAL A 104 9.19 11.10 -12.11
N ARG A 105 10.32 10.83 -12.77
CA ARG A 105 10.62 11.44 -14.07
C ARG A 105 9.51 11.01 -15.04
N ALA A 106 9.02 11.93 -15.85
CA ALA A 106 8.07 11.61 -16.91
C ALA A 106 8.62 10.44 -17.75
N GLN A 107 8.04 9.25 -17.57
CA GLN A 107 8.37 8.08 -18.38
C GLN A 107 7.55 8.12 -19.66
N VAL A 108 8.10 7.59 -20.75
CA VAL A 108 7.29 7.31 -21.94
C VAL A 108 6.27 6.26 -21.51
N ALA A 109 4.98 6.55 -21.72
CA ALA A 109 3.93 5.60 -21.45
C ALA A 109 4.28 4.26 -22.11
N ARG A 110 4.24 3.17 -21.33
CA ARG A 110 4.35 1.82 -21.88
C ARG A 110 3.29 1.65 -22.95
N ALA A 111 3.48 0.69 -23.85
CA ALA A 111 2.48 0.40 -24.85
C ALA A 111 1.20 -0.21 -24.23
N SER A 112 1.31 -0.79 -23.03
CA SER A 112 0.20 -1.40 -22.29
C SER A 112 -0.88 -0.41 -21.85
N ARG A 113 -2.14 -0.86 -21.82
CA ARG A 113 -3.32 -0.03 -21.48
C ARG A 113 -4.25 -0.76 -20.52
N ILE A 114 -4.99 0.01 -19.73
CA ILE A 114 -6.23 -0.44 -19.09
C ILE A 114 -7.39 0.25 -19.80
N TRP A 115 -8.31 -0.52 -20.35
CA TRP A 115 -9.59 0.00 -20.81
C TRP A 115 -10.67 -0.19 -19.75
N VAL A 116 -11.55 0.80 -19.62
CA VAL A 116 -12.64 0.79 -18.64
C VAL A 116 -13.95 1.16 -19.32
N GLU A 117 -15.07 0.64 -18.86
CA GLU A 117 -16.36 0.78 -19.54
C GLU A 117 -16.83 2.22 -19.73
N GLY A 118 -16.54 3.10 -18.76
CA GLY A 118 -17.02 4.47 -18.78
C GLY A 118 -16.02 5.50 -18.25
N ARG A 119 -16.41 6.76 -18.39
CA ARG A 119 -15.61 7.89 -17.91
C ARG A 119 -15.47 7.90 -16.38
N HIS A 120 -16.51 7.55 -15.64
CA HIS A 120 -16.46 7.56 -14.18
C HIS A 120 -15.50 6.48 -13.65
N ASP A 121 -15.43 5.34 -14.32
CA ASP A 121 -14.47 4.28 -14.06
C ASP A 121 -13.04 4.79 -14.23
N ALA A 122 -12.76 5.43 -15.37
CA ALA A 122 -11.45 5.99 -15.66
C ALA A 122 -11.05 7.02 -14.60
N GLU A 123 -11.98 7.90 -14.25
CA GLU A 123 -11.77 8.92 -13.22
C GLU A 123 -11.57 8.31 -11.82
N LEU A 124 -12.25 7.20 -11.48
CA LEU A 124 -12.05 6.53 -10.19
C LEU A 124 -10.71 5.80 -10.13
N VAL A 125 -10.38 5.06 -11.19
CA VAL A 125 -9.11 4.33 -11.29
C VAL A 125 -7.95 5.30 -11.22
N GLU A 126 -8.00 6.41 -11.96
CA GLU A 126 -6.99 7.46 -11.90
C GLU A 126 -6.93 8.11 -10.51
N HIS A 127 -8.07 8.32 -9.84
CA HIS A 127 -8.13 8.94 -8.53
C HIS A 127 -7.48 8.09 -7.43
N VAL A 128 -7.54 6.77 -7.52
CA VAL A 128 -7.04 5.86 -6.47
C VAL A 128 -5.69 5.23 -6.83
N TRP A 129 -5.47 4.86 -8.08
CA TRP A 129 -4.25 4.17 -8.55
C TRP A 129 -3.39 5.01 -9.49
N GLY A 130 -3.78 6.25 -9.82
CA GLY A 130 -3.06 7.06 -10.81
C GLY A 130 -1.58 7.29 -10.48
N ASP A 131 -1.22 7.38 -9.20
CA ASP A 131 0.19 7.49 -8.79
C ASP A 131 0.99 6.25 -9.19
N ASP A 132 0.48 5.06 -8.88
CA ASP A 132 1.09 3.77 -9.23
C ASP A 132 1.12 3.56 -10.75
N LEU A 133 0.02 3.85 -11.44
CA LEU A 133 -0.09 3.66 -12.89
C LEU A 133 0.90 4.56 -13.65
N ARG A 134 1.14 5.78 -13.16
CA ARG A 134 2.15 6.68 -13.74
C ARG A 134 3.58 6.17 -13.49
N GLU A 135 3.87 5.58 -12.34
CA GLU A 135 5.15 4.91 -12.08
C GLU A 135 5.38 3.72 -13.02
N LEU A 136 4.31 2.98 -13.32
CA LEU A 136 4.32 1.84 -14.24
C LEU A 136 4.21 2.23 -15.72
N GLY A 137 3.94 3.50 -16.03
CA GLY A 137 3.69 3.98 -17.39
C GLY A 137 2.44 3.38 -18.04
N ILE A 138 1.45 2.95 -17.24
CA ILE A 138 0.17 2.39 -17.73
C ILE A 138 -0.84 3.52 -17.87
N VAL A 139 -1.57 3.54 -18.99
CA VAL A 139 -2.62 4.55 -19.25
C VAL A 139 -3.99 3.90 -19.17
N VAL A 140 -4.94 4.61 -18.55
CA VAL A 140 -6.35 4.23 -18.46
C VAL A 140 -7.17 4.98 -19.51
N GLU A 141 -7.95 4.27 -20.31
CA GLU A 141 -8.76 4.86 -21.38
C GLU A 141 -10.21 4.36 -21.27
N PRO A 142 -11.21 5.25 -21.27
CA PRO A 142 -12.60 4.83 -21.33
C PRO A 142 -12.93 4.29 -22.73
N MET A 143 -13.61 3.15 -22.78
CA MET A 143 -14.26 2.65 -23.99
C MET A 143 -15.70 3.14 -24.06
N HIS A 144 -16.33 3.04 -25.23
CA HIS A 144 -17.74 3.37 -25.42
C HIS A 144 -18.63 2.12 -25.26
N GLY A 145 -18.38 1.33 -24.21
CA GLY A 145 -19.03 0.04 -23.94
C GLY A 145 -18.31 -1.20 -24.52
N ILE A 146 -18.65 -2.37 -23.99
CA ILE A 146 -18.00 -3.66 -24.31
C ILE A 146 -18.40 -4.25 -25.67
N ASP A 147 -19.41 -3.70 -26.33
CA ASP A 147 -20.02 -4.31 -27.53
C ASP A 147 -19.06 -4.46 -28.70
N HIS A 148 -18.08 -3.57 -28.79
CA HIS A 148 -17.06 -3.58 -29.83
C HIS A 148 -15.69 -4.09 -29.32
N LEU A 149 -15.66 -4.74 -28.15
CA LEU A 149 -14.42 -5.13 -27.51
C LEU A 149 -13.56 -6.06 -28.38
N VAL A 150 -14.18 -7.02 -29.06
CA VAL A 150 -13.45 -7.98 -29.91
C VAL A 150 -12.70 -7.27 -31.04
N ASP A 151 -13.39 -6.38 -31.76
CA ASP A 151 -12.81 -5.65 -32.87
C ASP A 151 -11.76 -4.64 -32.39
N ALA A 152 -12.05 -3.92 -31.30
CA ALA A 152 -11.11 -2.98 -30.70
C ALA A 152 -9.82 -3.68 -30.22
N VAL A 153 -9.94 -4.89 -29.63
CA VAL A 153 -8.78 -5.69 -29.23
C VAL A 153 -7.98 -6.12 -30.46
N ALA A 154 -8.63 -6.54 -31.54
CA ALA A 154 -7.94 -6.91 -32.77
C ALA A 154 -7.18 -5.72 -33.38
N GLU A 155 -7.79 -4.54 -33.41
CA GLU A 155 -7.17 -3.29 -33.87
C GLU A 155 -6.01 -2.86 -32.97
N PHE A 156 -6.17 -3.01 -31.65
CA PHE A 156 -5.09 -2.75 -30.70
C PHE A 156 -3.89 -3.63 -31.06
N GLY A 157 -4.07 -4.94 -31.25
CA GLY A 157 -2.97 -5.88 -31.45
C GLY A 157 -2.14 -6.11 -30.18
N PRO A 158 -2.70 -6.75 -29.14
CA PRO A 158 -1.99 -7.11 -27.93
C PRO A 158 -0.77 -8.01 -28.19
N SER A 159 0.34 -7.73 -27.52
CA SER A 159 1.59 -8.52 -27.61
C SER A 159 2.23 -8.68 -26.23
N PRO A 160 3.30 -9.49 -26.08
CA PRO A 160 4.00 -9.62 -24.81
C PRO A 160 4.49 -8.28 -24.22
N GLU A 161 4.87 -7.33 -25.07
CA GLU A 161 5.35 -5.97 -24.73
C GLU A 161 4.23 -4.92 -24.73
N ARG A 162 3.02 -5.29 -25.13
CA ARG A 162 1.86 -4.41 -25.30
C ARG A 162 0.59 -5.11 -24.85
N ARG A 163 0.48 -5.32 -23.54
CA ARG A 163 -0.66 -6.03 -22.95
C ARG A 163 -1.85 -5.11 -22.73
N LEU A 164 -3.04 -5.69 -22.73
CA LEU A 164 -4.29 -4.96 -22.52
C LEU A 164 -5.04 -5.52 -21.31
N GLY A 165 -5.28 -4.67 -20.33
CA GLY A 165 -6.22 -4.92 -19.25
C GLY A 165 -7.58 -4.31 -19.59
N VAL A 166 -8.66 -4.98 -19.23
CA VAL A 166 -10.03 -4.46 -19.42
C VAL A 166 -10.80 -4.62 -18.12
N LEU A 167 -11.38 -3.54 -17.62
CA LEU A 167 -12.27 -3.52 -16.46
C LEU A 167 -13.70 -3.26 -16.95
N VAL A 168 -14.62 -4.15 -16.59
CA VAL A 168 -16.01 -4.11 -17.03
C VAL A 168 -16.94 -4.09 -15.82
N ASP A 169 -18.03 -3.33 -15.92
CA ASP A 169 -19.09 -3.34 -14.93
C ASP A 169 -19.97 -4.58 -15.11
N HIS A 170 -20.73 -4.94 -14.08
CA HIS A 170 -21.69 -6.03 -14.10
C HIS A 170 -21.15 -7.38 -14.66
N LEU A 171 -19.87 -7.68 -14.42
CA LEU A 171 -19.24 -8.91 -14.92
C LEU A 171 -19.69 -10.11 -14.10
N VAL A 172 -20.87 -10.64 -14.44
CA VAL A 172 -21.54 -11.76 -13.75
C VAL A 172 -21.64 -12.95 -14.69
N GLU A 173 -21.47 -14.16 -14.17
CA GLU A 173 -21.58 -15.39 -14.96
C GLU A 173 -22.91 -15.46 -15.74
N GLY A 174 -22.82 -15.82 -17.02
CA GLY A 174 -23.97 -15.88 -17.92
C GLY A 174 -24.41 -14.54 -18.52
N SER A 175 -23.84 -13.41 -18.08
CA SER A 175 -24.11 -12.10 -18.69
C SER A 175 -23.52 -11.97 -20.09
N LYS A 176 -23.94 -10.95 -20.85
CA LYS A 176 -23.39 -10.66 -22.18
C LYS A 176 -21.90 -10.30 -22.07
N GLU A 177 -21.57 -9.50 -21.08
CA GLU A 177 -20.23 -9.02 -20.73
C GLU A 177 -19.31 -10.21 -20.43
N HIS A 178 -19.79 -11.19 -19.64
CA HIS A 178 -19.02 -12.39 -19.34
C HIS A 178 -18.72 -13.25 -20.58
N ARG A 179 -19.68 -13.37 -21.52
CA ARG A 179 -19.47 -14.09 -22.78
C ARG A 179 -18.45 -13.39 -23.68
N LEU A 180 -18.53 -12.07 -23.80
CA LEU A 180 -17.57 -11.28 -24.58
C LEU A 180 -16.17 -11.33 -23.97
N ALA A 181 -16.06 -11.14 -22.65
CA ALA A 181 -14.81 -11.25 -21.90
C ALA A 181 -14.13 -12.60 -22.13
N THR A 182 -14.88 -13.69 -21.98
CA THR A 182 -14.38 -15.05 -22.21
C THR A 182 -13.90 -15.26 -23.64
N THR A 183 -14.60 -14.69 -24.62
CA THR A 183 -14.25 -14.81 -26.04
C THR A 183 -12.91 -14.13 -26.33
N VAL A 184 -12.73 -12.91 -25.82
CA VAL A 184 -11.50 -12.11 -25.98
C VAL A 184 -10.31 -12.75 -25.26
N MET A 185 -10.49 -13.21 -24.02
CA MET A 185 -9.40 -13.85 -23.28
C MET A 185 -8.97 -15.20 -23.89
N ARG A 186 -9.86 -15.87 -24.62
CA ARG A 186 -9.50 -17.08 -25.38
C ARG A 186 -8.75 -16.78 -26.67
N SER A 187 -8.96 -15.61 -27.27
CA SER A 187 -8.30 -15.24 -28.53
C SER A 187 -6.90 -14.65 -28.32
N SER A 188 -6.56 -14.16 -27.12
CA SER A 188 -5.23 -13.62 -26.83
C SER A 188 -4.82 -13.83 -25.37
N SER A 189 -3.61 -14.38 -25.16
CA SER A 189 -2.97 -14.47 -23.84
C SER A 189 -2.40 -13.14 -23.33
N HIS A 190 -2.46 -12.09 -24.17
CA HIS A 190 -1.98 -10.74 -23.85
C HIS A 190 -3.13 -9.79 -23.48
N VAL A 191 -4.34 -10.34 -23.28
CA VAL A 191 -5.51 -9.63 -22.78
C VAL A 191 -6.01 -10.26 -21.49
N LEU A 192 -6.28 -9.44 -20.48
CA LEU A 192 -7.01 -9.86 -19.29
C LEU A 192 -8.26 -8.99 -19.15
N VAL A 193 -9.41 -9.64 -19.09
CA VAL A 193 -10.68 -8.98 -18.75
C VAL A 193 -11.03 -9.31 -17.31
N THR A 194 -11.22 -8.29 -16.51
CA THR A 194 -11.75 -8.39 -15.15
C THR A 194 -12.96 -7.47 -15.03
N GLY A 195 -13.59 -7.47 -13.85
CA GLY A 195 -14.74 -6.64 -13.60
C GLY A 195 -15.27 -6.85 -12.21
N HIS A 196 -16.39 -6.22 -11.94
CA HIS A 196 -17.08 -6.30 -10.66
C HIS A 196 -18.57 -6.58 -10.85
N PRO A 197 -19.26 -7.14 -9.83
CA PRO A 197 -20.66 -7.52 -9.95
C PRO A 197 -21.64 -6.33 -9.91
N PHE A 198 -21.13 -5.11 -9.67
CA PHE A 198 -21.94 -3.92 -9.50
C PHE A 198 -22.59 -3.47 -10.81
N VAL A 199 -23.75 -2.82 -10.70
CA VAL A 199 -24.46 -2.26 -11.87
C VAL A 199 -23.70 -1.09 -12.49
N ASP A 200 -22.98 -0.35 -11.65
CA ASP A 200 -22.16 0.79 -12.04
C ASP A 200 -21.03 0.98 -11.03
N VAL A 201 -19.90 1.53 -11.46
CA VAL A 201 -18.76 1.86 -10.60
C VAL A 201 -19.10 2.67 -9.34
N TRP A 202 -20.16 3.50 -9.36
CA TRP A 202 -20.61 4.22 -8.16
C TRP A 202 -20.89 3.25 -7.00
N GLN A 203 -21.53 2.11 -7.29
CA GLN A 203 -21.84 1.08 -6.30
C GLN A 203 -20.59 0.34 -5.80
N GLY A 204 -19.46 0.45 -6.51
CA GLY A 204 -18.16 0.01 -6.05
C GLY A 204 -17.56 0.86 -4.93
N VAL A 205 -18.10 2.05 -4.65
CA VAL A 205 -17.75 2.84 -3.47
C VAL A 205 -18.56 2.36 -2.27
N ARG A 206 -17.91 2.13 -1.13
CA ARG A 206 -18.58 1.67 0.09
C ARG A 206 -19.59 2.70 0.59
N PRO A 207 -20.83 2.31 0.94
CA PRO A 207 -21.85 3.20 1.50
C PRO A 207 -21.34 4.09 2.64
N ARG A 208 -20.56 3.52 3.56
CA ARG A 208 -19.96 4.23 4.70
C ARG A 208 -19.04 5.40 4.30
N ALA A 209 -18.38 5.33 3.14
CA ALA A 209 -17.48 6.37 2.68
C ALA A 209 -18.24 7.65 2.29
N VAL A 210 -19.53 7.50 1.95
CA VAL A 210 -20.40 8.61 1.52
C VAL A 210 -21.53 8.89 2.50
N GLY A 211 -21.52 8.23 3.67
CA GLY A 211 -22.47 8.49 4.75
C GLY A 211 -23.87 7.97 4.50
N ILE A 212 -24.02 6.91 3.71
CA ILE A 212 -25.30 6.21 3.51
C ILE A 212 -25.21 4.79 4.08
N ASP A 213 -26.34 4.24 4.55
CA ASP A 213 -26.37 2.89 5.11
C ASP A 213 -26.18 1.81 4.03
N ALA A 214 -26.81 2.02 2.87
CA ALA A 214 -26.70 1.16 1.69
C ALA A 214 -27.02 1.96 0.41
N TRP A 215 -26.53 1.46 -0.73
CA TRP A 215 -26.94 2.00 -2.04
C TRP A 215 -28.44 1.77 -2.27
N PRO A 216 -29.18 2.78 -2.78
CA PRO A 216 -30.58 2.63 -3.12
C PRO A 216 -30.81 1.51 -4.13
N GLN A 217 -31.92 0.79 -3.96
CA GLN A 217 -32.37 -0.19 -4.96
C GLN A 217 -33.10 0.56 -6.08
N VAL A 218 -32.56 0.48 -7.29
CA VAL A 218 -33.18 1.06 -8.48
C VAL A 218 -33.93 -0.03 -9.24
N PRO A 219 -35.23 0.14 -9.54
CA PRO A 219 -35.99 -0.82 -10.32
C PRO A 219 -35.37 -1.08 -11.70
N ARG A 220 -35.49 -2.32 -12.18
CA ARG A 220 -35.04 -2.68 -13.53
C ARG A 220 -35.79 -1.85 -14.58
N GLY A 221 -35.08 -1.48 -15.65
CA GLY A 221 -35.62 -0.67 -16.76
C GLY A 221 -35.52 0.84 -16.56
N GLN A 222 -35.09 1.30 -15.38
CA GLN A 222 -34.74 2.70 -15.15
C GLN A 222 -33.23 2.90 -15.30
N PRO A 223 -32.75 4.03 -15.87
CA PRO A 223 -31.35 4.40 -15.81
C PRO A 223 -30.85 4.43 -14.36
N TRP A 224 -29.87 3.58 -14.05
CA TRP A 224 -29.48 3.30 -12.66
C TRP A 224 -28.96 4.56 -11.94
N LYS A 225 -28.12 5.36 -12.61
CA LYS A 225 -27.58 6.63 -12.05
C LYS A 225 -28.67 7.63 -11.70
N ASP A 226 -29.67 7.78 -12.56
CA ASP A 226 -30.80 8.70 -12.33
C ASP A 226 -31.66 8.22 -11.16
N GLY A 227 -31.90 6.91 -11.08
CA GLY A 227 -32.64 6.30 -9.96
C GLY A 227 -31.93 6.47 -8.62
N VAL A 228 -30.60 6.30 -8.58
CA VAL A 228 -29.80 6.55 -7.38
C VAL A 228 -29.84 8.01 -6.98
N CYS A 229 -29.65 8.94 -7.93
CA CYS A 229 -29.70 10.37 -7.65
C CYS A 229 -31.09 10.79 -7.12
N ALA A 230 -32.17 10.30 -7.72
CA ALA A 230 -33.53 10.56 -7.27
C ALA A 230 -33.77 10.06 -5.84
N ALA A 231 -33.32 8.83 -5.53
CA ALA A 231 -33.48 8.26 -4.20
C ALA A 231 -32.65 8.98 -3.12
N LEU A 232 -31.48 9.50 -3.47
CA LEU A 232 -30.62 10.26 -2.56
C LEU A 232 -30.92 11.78 -2.53
N GLY A 233 -31.85 12.26 -3.36
CA GLY A 233 -32.10 13.70 -3.52
C GLY A 233 -30.90 14.47 -4.08
N ALA A 234 -30.07 13.82 -4.88
CA ALA A 234 -28.85 14.38 -5.44
C ALA A 234 -29.03 14.91 -6.86
N ASP A 235 -28.22 15.90 -7.25
CA ASP A 235 -28.13 16.41 -8.63
C ASP A 235 -27.25 15.47 -9.48
N PRO A 236 -27.77 14.81 -10.52
CA PRO A 236 -27.00 13.89 -11.36
C PRO A 236 -25.73 14.49 -11.96
N ALA A 237 -25.74 15.79 -12.30
CA ALA A 237 -24.58 16.46 -12.89
C ALA A 237 -23.45 16.70 -11.88
N ARG A 238 -23.76 16.72 -10.58
CA ARG A 238 -22.81 17.02 -9.50
C ARG A 238 -22.48 15.83 -8.62
N PHE A 239 -23.31 14.78 -8.67
CA PHE A 239 -23.18 13.66 -7.76
C PHE A 239 -21.85 12.94 -7.94
N TRP A 240 -21.42 12.66 -9.18
CA TRP A 240 -20.16 11.96 -9.40
C TRP A 240 -18.92 12.69 -8.84
N PRO A 241 -18.68 13.97 -9.15
CA PRO A 241 -17.59 14.72 -8.53
C PRO A 241 -17.65 14.71 -6.99
N GLN A 242 -18.84 14.80 -6.40
CA GLN A 242 -19.01 14.75 -4.95
C GLN A 242 -18.67 13.37 -4.37
N LEU A 243 -19.16 12.30 -5.01
CA LEU A 243 -18.90 10.90 -4.67
C LEU A 243 -17.40 10.59 -4.75
N ARG A 244 -16.77 10.86 -5.90
CA ARG A 244 -15.34 10.62 -6.12
C ARG A 244 -14.47 11.33 -5.09
N ASN A 245 -14.79 12.58 -4.75
CA ASN A 245 -14.03 13.35 -3.76
C ASN A 245 -14.14 12.81 -2.31
N ARG A 246 -15.11 11.94 -2.02
CA ARG A 246 -15.23 11.24 -0.74
C ARG A 246 -14.31 10.02 -0.66
N VAL A 247 -13.97 9.41 -1.78
CA VAL A 247 -12.99 8.32 -1.87
C VAL A 247 -11.61 8.90 -1.56
N ARG A 248 -10.97 8.44 -0.49
CA ARG A 248 -9.62 8.86 -0.11
C ARG A 248 -8.59 7.79 -0.45
N THR A 249 -8.95 6.53 -0.28
CA THR A 249 -8.08 5.38 -0.51
C THR A 249 -8.87 4.20 -1.04
N TYR A 250 -8.18 3.16 -1.50
CA TYR A 250 -8.78 1.88 -1.88
C TYR A 250 -9.67 1.27 -0.78
N ALA A 251 -9.45 1.61 0.50
CA ALA A 251 -10.25 1.10 1.63
C ALA A 251 -11.70 1.64 1.65
N ASP A 252 -11.96 2.70 0.88
CA ASP A 252 -13.30 3.26 0.65
C ASP A 252 -14.05 2.53 -0.47
N LEU A 253 -13.41 1.58 -1.15
CA LEU A 253 -13.99 0.80 -2.23
C LEU A 253 -14.31 -0.64 -1.78
N GLU A 254 -15.24 -1.26 -2.51
CA GLU A 254 -15.59 -2.66 -2.30
C GLU A 254 -14.47 -3.60 -2.80
N PRO A 255 -14.17 -4.70 -2.09
CA PRO A 255 -13.03 -5.57 -2.40
C PRO A 255 -13.09 -6.18 -3.80
N GLN A 256 -14.29 -6.38 -4.34
CA GLN A 256 -14.49 -6.91 -5.70
C GLN A 256 -13.92 -5.97 -6.77
N LEU A 257 -14.14 -4.66 -6.62
CA LEU A 257 -13.59 -3.64 -7.52
C LEU A 257 -12.07 -3.51 -7.31
N VAL A 258 -11.62 -3.40 -6.06
CA VAL A 258 -10.18 -3.31 -5.74
C VAL A 258 -9.43 -4.51 -6.35
N GLY A 259 -9.87 -5.73 -6.02
CA GLY A 259 -9.22 -6.93 -6.50
C GLY A 259 -9.27 -7.09 -8.03
N ALA A 260 -10.28 -6.53 -8.71
CA ALA A 260 -10.32 -6.52 -10.17
C ALA A 260 -9.21 -5.63 -10.75
N VAL A 261 -9.07 -4.40 -10.23
CA VAL A 261 -8.03 -3.46 -10.67
C VAL A 261 -6.64 -3.98 -10.35
N GLU A 262 -6.39 -4.50 -9.14
CA GLU A 262 -5.09 -5.06 -8.76
C GLU A 262 -4.67 -6.21 -9.70
N ARG A 263 -5.59 -7.12 -10.04
CA ARG A 263 -5.30 -8.21 -10.99
C ARG A 263 -4.93 -7.69 -12.38
N LEU A 264 -5.50 -6.56 -12.82
CA LEU A 264 -5.11 -5.94 -14.08
C LEU A 264 -3.69 -5.37 -13.99
N ILE A 265 -3.36 -4.68 -12.91
CA ILE A 265 -2.02 -4.11 -12.69
C ILE A 265 -0.97 -5.23 -12.66
N ASP A 266 -1.21 -6.29 -11.89
CA ASP A 266 -0.34 -7.47 -11.82
C ASP A 266 -0.15 -8.12 -13.20
N PHE A 267 -1.19 -8.17 -14.04
CA PHE A 267 -1.10 -8.74 -15.38
C PHE A 267 -0.28 -7.88 -16.35
N LEU A 268 -0.30 -6.56 -16.18
CA LEU A 268 0.37 -5.60 -17.07
C LEU A 268 1.83 -5.34 -16.70
N THR A 269 2.28 -5.82 -15.54
CA THR A 269 3.64 -5.64 -15.02
C THR A 269 4.49 -6.89 -15.19
#